data_AF-A0A482ZQL5-F1
#
_entry.id   AF-A0A482ZQL5-F1
#
_cell.length_a   1.000
_cell.length_b   1.000
_cell.length_c   1.000
_cell.angle_alpha   90.00
_cell.angle_beta   90.00
_cell.angle_gamma   90.00
#
_symmetry.space_group_name_H-M   'P 1'
#
loop_
_entity.id
_entity.type
_entity.pdbx_description
1 polymer ?
#
loop_
_entity_poly.entity_id
_entity_poly.type
_entity_poly.pdbx_seq_one_letter_code
_entity_poly.pdbx_strand_id
1 'polypeptide(L)' 'MSQNEFANAFGISVNTLRHWERGDRHPQGPALVLLNVVAKEPNVVLKALSH' A
#
# COMPACT_ATOMS: atom_id res chain seq x y z
N MET A 1 -5.33 10.50 -1.23
CA MET A 1 -5.57 9.35 -0.34
C MET A 1 -4.77 9.56 0.93
N SER A 2 -5.42 9.46 2.09
CA SER A 2 -4.77 9.49 3.40
C SER A 2 -4.08 8.16 3.72
N GLN A 3 -3.17 8.16 4.71
CA GLN A 3 -2.54 6.93 5.20
C GLN A 3 -3.56 5.86 5.63
N ASN A 4 -4.66 6.28 6.26
CA ASN A 4 -5.71 5.35 6.70
C ASN A 4 -6.46 4.74 5.52
N GLU A 5 -6.79 5.54 4.51
CA GLU A 5 -7.44 5.06 3.28
C GLU A 5 -6.53 4.07 2.55
N PHE A 6 -5.24 4.37 2.42
CA PHE A 6 -4.27 3.44 1.81
C PHE A 6 -4.15 2.16 2.64
N ALA A 7 -3.92 2.28 3.94
CA ALA A 7 -3.77 1.12 4.81
C ALA A 7 -4.99 0.19 4.74
N ASN A 8 -6.20 0.75 4.76
CA ASN A 8 -7.44 0.01 4.62
C ASN A 8 -7.57 -0.66 3.24
N ALA A 9 -7.31 0.08 2.16
CA ALA A 9 -7.43 -0.44 0.80
C ALA A 9 -6.45 -1.59 0.53
N PHE A 10 -5.27 -1.58 1.17
CA PHE A 10 -4.23 -2.58 1.03
C PHE A 10 -4.24 -3.66 2.13
N GLY A 11 -5.23 -3.63 3.03
CA GLY A 11 -5.37 -4.62 4.11
C GLY A 11 -4.19 -4.65 5.09
N ILE A 12 -3.52 -3.52 5.30
CA ILE A 12 -2.41 -3.37 6.25
C ILE A 12 -2.79 -2.41 7.37
N SER A 13 -2.11 -2.50 8.52
CA SER A 13 -2.29 -1.50 9.57
C SER A 13 -1.65 -0.17 9.17
N VAL A 14 -2.25 0.95 9.59
CA VAL A 14 -1.62 2.28 9.42
C VAL A 14 -0.26 2.37 10.12
N ASN A 15 -0.05 1.60 11.21
CA ASN A 15 1.24 1.54 11.88
C ASN A 15 2.30 0.83 11.03
N THR A 16 1.93 -0.23 10.32
CA THR A 16 2.81 -0.90 9.33
C THR A 16 3.23 0.07 8.23
N LEU A 17 2.28 0.81 7.66
CA LEU A 17 2.56 1.81 6.62
C LEU A 17 3.53 2.89 7.14
N ARG A 18 3.33 3.41 8.35
CA ARG A 18 4.22 4.41 8.95
C ARG A 18 5.64 3.90 9.17
N HIS A 19 5.82 2.64 9.58
CA HIS A 19 7.15 2.06 9.68
C HIS A 19 7.83 1.92 8.32
N TRP A 20 7.08 1.66 7.25
CA TRP A 20 7.62 1.65 5.88
C TRP A 20 8.03 3.05 5.41
N GLU A 21 7.16 4.04 5.60
CA GLU A 21 7.44 5.42 5.19
C GLU A 21 8.63 6.04 5.93
N ARG A 22 8.86 5.65 7.19
CA ARG A 22 10.03 6.09 7.97
C ARG A 22 11.31 5.29 7.67
N GLY A 23 11.21 4.17 6.96
CA GLY A 23 12.34 3.27 6.69
C GLY A 23 12.72 2.35 7.85
N ASP A 24 11.98 2.35 8.96
CA ASP A 24 12.17 1.44 10.10
C ASP A 24 12.01 -0.03 9.68
N ARG A 25 11.14 -0.27 8.70
CA ARG A 25 10.85 -1.59 8.12
C ARG A 25 10.66 -1.44 6.62
N HIS A 26 10.80 -2.54 5.88
CA HIS A 26 10.56 -2.55 4.45
C HIS A 26 9.45 -3.55 4.10
N PRO A 27 8.60 -3.26 3.11
CA PRO A 27 7.62 -4.22 2.61
C PRO A 27 8.35 -5.42 2.01
N GLN A 28 7.77 -6.61 2.21
CA GLN A 28 8.31 -7.88 1.70
C GLN A 28 7.19 -8.74 1.14
N GLY A 29 7.54 -9.76 0.36
CA GLY A 29 6.58 -10.73 -0.17
C GLY A 29 5.46 -10.08 -0.99
N PRO A 30 4.20 -10.52 -0.83
CA PRO A 30 3.06 -10.00 -1.60
C PRO A 30 2.86 -8.49 -1.49
N ALA A 31 3.14 -7.89 -0.34
CA ALA A 31 3.02 -6.44 -0.16
C ALA A 31 4.00 -5.66 -1.05
N LEU A 32 5.25 -6.11 -1.15
CA LEU A 32 6.24 -5.50 -2.04
C LEU A 32 5.83 -5.66 -3.52
N VAL A 33 5.37 -6.85 -3.90
CA VAL A 33 4.87 -7.10 -5.27
C VAL A 33 3.71 -6.17 -5.60
N LEU A 34 2.74 -6.04 -4.70
CA LEU A 34 1.58 -5.18 -4.92
C LEU A 34 1.96 -3.70 -4.97
N LEU A 35 2.87 -3.23 -4.11
CA LEU A 35 3.40 -1.87 -4.16
C LEU A 35 4.14 -1.58 -5.48
N ASN A 36 4.88 -2.55 -6.02
CA ASN A 36 5.51 -2.43 -7.33
C ASN A 36 4.48 -2.33 -8.47
N VAL A 37 3.35 -3.01 -8.36
CA VAL A 37 2.24 -2.89 -9.32
C VAL A 37 1.59 -1.51 -9.21
N VAL A 38 1.32 -1.02 -8.00
CA VAL A 38 0.78 0.33 -7.76
C VAL A 38 1.71 1.41 -8.32
N ALA A 39 3.01 1.26 -8.17
CA ALA A 39 3.99 2.20 -8.71
C ALA A 39 3.95 2.30 -10.24
N LYS A 40 3.54 1.22 -10.93
CA LYS A 40 3.41 1.18 -12.39
C LYS A 40 2.03 1.61 -12.88
N GLU A 41 0.98 1.10 -12.24
CA GLU A 41 -0.41 1.21 -12.69
C GLU A 41 -1.35 1.66 -11.56
N PRO A 42 -1.15 2.86 -10.98
CA PRO A 42 -1.89 3.29 -9.80
C PRO A 42 -3.40 3.40 -10.06
N ASN A 43 -3.81 3.85 -11.24
CA ASN A 43 -5.22 4.01 -11.60
C ASN A 43 -5.94 2.67 -11.72
N VAL A 44 -5.26 1.65 -12.25
CA VAL A 44 -5.81 0.29 -12.37
C VAL A 44 -6.04 -0.30 -10.99
N VAL A 45 -5.07 -0.17 -10.09
CA VAL A 45 -5.19 -0.67 -8.73
C VAL A 45 -6.27 0.09 -7.96
N LEU A 46 -6.30 1.42 -8.01
CA LEU A 46 -7.32 2.21 -7.34
C LEU A 46 -8.74 1.87 -7.84
N LYS A 47 -8.91 1.64 -9.14
CA LYS A 47 -10.18 1.18 -9.72
C LYS A 47 -10.58 -0.22 -9.24
N ALA A 48 -9.61 -1.13 -9.09
CA ALA A 48 -9.87 -2.47 -8.56
C ALA A 48 -10.23 -2.46 -7.07
N LEU A 49 -9.77 -1.44 -6.32
CA LEU A 49 -10.06 -1.29 -4.90
C LEU A 49 -11.31 -0.45 -4.60
N SER A 50 -11.88 0.24 -5.59
CA SER A 50 -13.05 1.13 -5.42
C SER A 50 -14.40 0.41 -5.49
N HIS A 51 -14.49 -0.79 -4.93
CA HIS A 51 -15.76 -1.55 -4.87
C HIS A 51 -16.76 -0.95 -3.89
#